data_AF-A0A2P4Q3A4-F1
#
_entry.id   AF-A0A2P4Q3A4-F1
#
_cell.length_a   1.000
_cell.length_b   1.000
_cell.length_c   1.000
_cell.angle_alpha   90.00
_cell.angle_beta   90.00
_cell.angle_gamma   90.00
#
_symmetry.space_group_name_H-M   'P 1'
#
loop_
_entity.id
_entity.type
_entity.pdbx_description
1 polymer ?
#
loop_
_entity_poly.entity_id
_entity_poly.type
_entity_poly.pdbx_seq_one_letter_code
_entity_poly.pdbx_strand_id
1 'polypeptide(L)'
;MRFATARSFRLDKTKEQLIETITWRDLEGIDSIPLPILNPGTPILYPTDKEGRGIYIERAGYHDSKRLAKYVKQEELTNWHIRCQEFSHRVIMPELSRRAGKIIDKETVIFDCEGMGFHQLHLPSLTLYRAIAELDQKYYPGRLGKLFVVNAPFIFVKIWR
;
A
#
# COMPACT_ATOMS: atom_id res chain seq x y z
N MET A 1 -6.95 -15.10 -7.22
CA MET A 1 -8.26 -14.73 -6.62
C MET A 1 -8.41 -13.26 -6.24
N ARG A 2 -7.33 -12.49 -6.02
CA ARG A 2 -7.41 -11.09 -5.54
C ARG A 2 -8.33 -10.15 -6.36
N PHE A 3 -8.23 -10.17 -7.69
CA PHE A 3 -9.13 -9.40 -8.57
C PHE A 3 -10.60 -9.82 -8.42
N ALA A 4 -10.87 -11.13 -8.35
CA ALA A 4 -12.22 -11.65 -8.15
C ALA A 4 -12.79 -11.16 -6.81
N THR A 5 -12.02 -11.26 -5.73
CA THR A 5 -12.43 -10.76 -4.42
C THR A 5 -12.71 -9.25 -4.45
N ALA A 6 -11.84 -8.45 -5.07
CA ALA A 6 -12.00 -6.99 -5.17
C ALA A 6 -13.17 -6.53 -6.04
N ARG A 7 -13.77 -7.43 -6.82
CA ARG A 7 -14.95 -7.17 -7.64
C ARG A 7 -16.16 -8.01 -7.24
N SER A 8 -16.15 -8.56 -6.02
CA SER A 8 -17.23 -9.38 -5.47
C SER A 8 -17.62 -10.54 -6.39
N PHE A 9 -16.62 -11.15 -7.02
CA PHE A 9 -16.73 -12.27 -7.96
C PHE A 9 -17.56 -11.97 -9.22
N ARG A 10 -17.79 -10.69 -9.55
CA ARG A 10 -18.35 -10.28 -10.86
C ARG A 10 -17.30 -10.50 -11.94
N LEU A 11 -17.49 -11.54 -12.77
CA LEU A 11 -16.49 -12.02 -13.72
C LEU A 11 -16.13 -11.00 -14.80
N ASP A 12 -17.13 -10.28 -15.30
CA ASP A 12 -16.97 -9.17 -16.26
C ASP A 12 -16.02 -8.09 -15.70
N LYS A 13 -16.31 -7.60 -14.50
CA LYS A 13 -15.49 -6.58 -13.83
C LYS A 13 -14.13 -7.08 -13.38
N THR A 14 -14.04 -8.37 -13.03
CA THR A 14 -12.78 -9.03 -12.68
C THR A 14 -11.86 -9.09 -13.90
N LYS A 15 -12.40 -9.52 -15.06
CA LYS A 15 -11.66 -9.61 -16.31
C LYS A 15 -11.20 -8.22 -16.77
N GLU A 16 -12.10 -7.23 -16.73
CA GLU A 16 -11.81 -5.84 -17.09
C GLU A 16 -10.62 -5.29 -16.30
N GLN A 17 -10.66 -5.37 -14.96
CA GLN A 17 -9.59 -4.85 -14.10
C GLN A 17 -8.27 -5.63 -14.29
N LEU A 18 -8.35 -6.95 -14.48
CA LEU A 18 -7.16 -7.78 -14.70
C LEU A 18 -6.46 -7.40 -16.00
N ILE A 19 -7.21 -7.28 -17.10
CA ILE A 19 -6.67 -6.87 -18.41
C ILE A 19 -6.05 -5.47 -18.30
N GLU A 20 -6.76 -4.52 -17.69
CA GLU A 20 -6.26 -3.17 -17.51
C GLU A 20 -4.94 -3.15 -16.72
N THR A 21 -4.82 -3.98 -15.69
CA THR A 21 -3.58 -4.08 -14.91
C THR A 21 -2.44 -4.69 -15.72
N ILE A 22 -2.69 -5.76 -16.50
CA ILE A 22 -1.66 -6.37 -17.34
C ILE A 22 -1.16 -5.37 -18.39
N THR A 23 -2.07 -4.71 -19.11
CA THR A 23 -1.72 -3.71 -20.10
C THR A 23 -0.92 -2.55 -19.49
N TRP A 24 -1.33 -2.06 -18.32
CA TRP A 24 -0.58 -1.03 -17.61
C TRP A 24 0.83 -1.49 -17.23
N ARG A 25 0.99 -2.74 -16.76
CA ARG A 25 2.31 -3.28 -16.42
C ARG A 25 3.24 -3.32 -17.62
N ASP A 26 2.72 -3.73 -18.78
CA ASP A 26 3.50 -3.81 -20.02
C ASP A 26 3.92 -2.42 -20.50
N LEU A 27 3.00 -1.45 -20.50
CA LEU A 27 3.26 -0.09 -20.96
C LEU A 27 4.27 0.65 -20.07
N GLU A 28 4.15 0.51 -18.76
CA GLU A 28 5.01 1.22 -17.79
C GLU A 28 6.27 0.43 -17.40
N GLY A 29 6.46 -0.78 -17.96
CA GLY A 29 7.62 -1.62 -17.66
C GLY A 29 7.71 -2.04 -16.19
N ILE A 30 6.58 -2.27 -15.53
CA ILE A 30 6.49 -2.48 -14.07
C ILE A 30 7.34 -3.65 -13.60
N ASP A 31 7.44 -4.72 -14.39
CA ASP A 31 8.22 -5.91 -14.05
C ASP A 31 9.74 -5.64 -13.97
N SER A 32 10.22 -4.60 -14.67
CA SER A 32 11.63 -4.22 -14.75
C SER A 32 12.02 -3.06 -13.84
N ILE A 33 11.10 -2.52 -13.03
CA ILE A 33 11.42 -1.36 -12.19
C ILE A 33 12.45 -1.72 -11.12
N PRO A 34 13.37 -0.79 -10.79
CA PRO A 34 14.31 -1.00 -9.71
C PRO A 34 13.56 -1.01 -8.37
N LEU A 35 13.79 -2.06 -7.59
CA LEU A 35 13.23 -2.19 -6.25
C LEU A 35 14.06 -1.39 -5.24
N PRO A 36 13.47 -0.93 -4.12
CA PRO A 36 14.22 -0.35 -3.02
C PRO A 36 15.32 -1.31 -2.55
N ILE A 37 16.52 -0.77 -2.38
CA ILE A 37 17.71 -1.55 -2.00
C ILE A 37 17.59 -1.93 -0.51
N LEU A 38 17.56 -3.23 -0.23
CA LEU A 38 17.98 -3.72 1.07
C LEU A 38 19.50 -3.87 1.07
N ASN A 39 20.16 -3.47 2.15
CA ASN A 39 21.59 -3.71 2.30
C ASN A 39 21.88 -5.21 2.16
N PRO A 40 22.74 -5.63 1.20
CA PRO A 40 23.08 -7.03 0.98
C PRO A 40 23.52 -7.71 2.28
N GLY A 41 22.97 -8.89 2.57
CA GLY A 41 23.27 -9.65 3.80
C GLY A 41 22.45 -9.24 5.03
N THR A 42 21.58 -8.22 4.94
CA THR A 42 20.63 -7.93 6.02
C THR A 42 19.52 -8.98 6.01
N PRO A 43 19.36 -9.78 7.08
CA PRO A 43 18.22 -10.68 7.19
C PRO A 43 16.93 -9.84 7.10
N ILE A 44 15.99 -10.24 6.25
CA ILE A 44 14.68 -9.60 6.16
C ILE A 44 13.86 -10.01 7.39
N LEU A 45 14.17 -9.36 8.52
CA LEU A 45 13.43 -9.48 9.77
C LEU A 45 12.20 -8.58 9.68
N TYR A 46 11.22 -9.02 8.89
CA TYR A 46 9.89 -8.40 8.91
C TYR A 46 9.09 -8.96 10.09
N PRO A 47 8.57 -8.09 10.98
CA PRO A 47 7.63 -8.51 12.01
C PRO A 47 6.36 -9.04 11.35
N THR A 48 5.80 -10.10 11.92
CA THR A 48 4.60 -10.76 11.39
C THR A 48 3.48 -10.80 12.41
N ASP A 49 2.24 -10.71 11.94
CA ASP A 49 1.09 -11.03 12.78
C ASP A 49 0.98 -12.55 13.03
N LYS A 50 0.00 -12.96 13.84
CA LYS A 50 -0.26 -14.37 14.15
C LYS A 50 -0.56 -15.25 12.93
N GLU A 51 -0.92 -14.65 11.79
CA GLU A 51 -1.18 -15.36 10.54
C GLU A 51 0.06 -15.45 9.64
N GLY A 52 1.20 -14.90 10.04
CA GLY A 52 2.43 -14.83 9.25
C GLY A 52 2.47 -13.65 8.26
N ARG A 53 1.50 -12.72 8.33
CA ARG A 53 1.45 -11.55 7.43
C ARG A 53 2.41 -10.48 7.92
N GLY A 54 3.14 -9.85 6.99
CA GLY A 54 4.03 -8.74 7.32
C GLY A 54 3.25 -7.58 7.93
N ILE A 55 3.81 -6.96 8.95
CA ILE A 55 3.23 -5.78 9.61
C ILE A 55 3.85 -4.53 8.98
N TYR A 56 3.00 -3.70 8.37
CA TYR A 56 3.32 -2.35 7.91
C TYR A 56 2.77 -1.34 8.93
N ILE A 57 3.59 -0.39 9.34
CA ILE A 57 3.18 0.68 10.26
C ILE A 57 3.20 1.99 9.49
N GLU A 58 2.03 2.58 9.30
CA GLU A 58 1.83 3.88 8.67
C GLU A 58 1.60 4.93 9.76
N ARG A 59 2.44 5.97 9.80
CA ARG A 59 2.39 7.05 10.80
C ARG A 59 2.09 8.39 10.13
N ALA A 60 0.96 8.45 9.43
CA ALA A 60 0.56 9.60 8.63
C ALA A 60 0.48 10.93 9.41
N GLY A 61 0.30 10.86 10.74
CA GLY A 61 0.36 12.01 11.64
C GLY A 61 1.69 12.76 11.65
N TYR A 62 2.79 12.07 11.33
CA TYR A 62 4.16 12.62 11.36
C TYR A 62 4.66 13.03 9.98
N HIS A 63 3.87 12.83 8.93
CA HIS A 63 4.24 13.27 7.60
C HIS A 63 4.17 14.79 7.49
N ASP A 64 5.27 15.42 7.08
CA ASP A 64 5.26 16.80 6.61
C ASP A 64 4.60 16.89 5.23
N SER A 65 3.28 16.74 5.25
CA SER A 65 2.44 16.61 4.07
C SER A 65 2.49 17.88 3.21
N LYS A 66 2.66 19.05 3.84
CA LYS A 66 2.79 20.34 3.14
C LYS A 66 4.10 20.42 2.39
N ARG A 67 5.21 20.03 3.03
CA ARG A 67 6.52 19.98 2.37
C ARG A 67 6.53 18.95 1.25
N LEU A 68 5.93 17.78 1.46
CA LEU A 68 5.78 16.77 0.42
C LEU A 68 5.06 17.36 -0.80
N ALA A 69 3.88 17.96 -0.59
CA ALA A 69 3.11 18.57 -1.67
C ALA A 69 3.78 19.78 -2.33
N LYS A 70 4.73 20.43 -1.64
CA LYS A 70 5.49 21.55 -2.19
C LYS A 70 6.62 21.09 -3.11
N TYR A 71 7.28 19.99 -2.80
CA TYR A 71 8.54 19.61 -3.46
C TYR A 71 8.47 18.32 -4.27
N VAL A 72 7.45 17.48 -4.05
CA VAL A 72 7.32 16.18 -4.72
C VAL A 72 6.14 16.23 -5.69
N LYS A 73 6.42 15.88 -6.94
CA LYS A 73 5.37 15.74 -7.95
C LYS A 73 4.59 14.45 -7.71
N GLN A 74 3.32 14.46 -8.11
CA GLN A 74 2.46 13.29 -7.99
C GLN A 74 3.07 12.04 -8.64
N GLU A 75 3.64 12.19 -9.84
CA GLU A 75 4.28 11.09 -10.57
C GLU A 75 5.47 10.48 -9.82
N GLU A 76 6.30 11.31 -9.19
CA GLU A 76 7.45 10.85 -8.40
C GLU A 76 6.97 10.04 -7.20
N LEU A 77 5.92 10.52 -6.53
CA LEU A 77 5.33 9.83 -5.39
C LEU A 77 4.67 8.51 -5.80
N THR A 78 3.90 8.48 -6.89
CA THR A 78 3.27 7.25 -7.38
C THR A 78 4.32 6.25 -7.85
N ASN A 79 5.36 6.69 -8.55
CA ASN A 79 6.47 5.82 -8.98
C ASN A 79 7.22 5.23 -7.78
N TRP A 80 7.45 6.02 -6.73
CA TRP A 80 8.03 5.52 -5.49
C TRP A 80 7.11 4.46 -4.84
N HIS A 81 5.82 4.75 -4.74
CA HIS A 81 4.84 3.83 -4.16
C HIS A 81 4.75 2.51 -4.91
N ILE A 82 4.77 2.53 -6.25
CA ILE A 82 4.81 1.34 -7.10
C ILE A 82 6.03 0.48 -6.76
N ARG A 83 7.22 1.08 -6.62
CA ARG A 83 8.44 0.35 -6.25
C ARG A 83 8.31 -0.31 -4.88
N CYS A 84 7.70 0.36 -3.91
CA CYS A 84 7.40 -0.22 -2.59
C CYS A 84 6.42 -1.40 -2.70
N GLN A 85 5.36 -1.28 -3.50
CA GLN A 85 4.40 -2.36 -3.74
C GLN A 85 5.05 -3.58 -4.41
N GLU A 86 5.84 -3.36 -5.46
CA GLU A 86 6.56 -4.42 -6.15
C GLU A 86 7.59 -5.08 -5.24
N PHE A 87 8.28 -4.33 -4.39
CA PHE A 87 9.21 -4.88 -3.42
C PHE A 87 8.51 -5.73 -2.35
N SER A 88 7.39 -5.25 -1.80
CA SER A 88 6.55 -6.02 -0.90
C SER A 88 6.12 -7.34 -1.55
N HIS A 89 5.69 -7.30 -2.82
CA HIS A 89 5.16 -8.49 -3.49
C HIS A 89 6.23 -9.46 -3.99
N ARG A 90 7.38 -8.97 -4.46
CA ARG A 90 8.43 -9.79 -5.08
C ARG A 90 9.49 -10.26 -4.08
N VAL A 91 9.62 -9.59 -2.94
CA VAL A 91 10.68 -9.87 -1.95
C VAL A 91 10.08 -10.26 -0.60
N ILE A 92 9.24 -9.39 -0.02
CA ILE A 92 8.77 -9.60 1.36
C ILE A 92 7.75 -10.74 1.44
N MET A 93 6.68 -10.70 0.65
CA MET A 93 5.62 -11.71 0.67
C MET A 93 6.10 -13.15 0.37
N PRO A 94 7.00 -13.40 -0.60
CA PRO A 94 7.54 -14.73 -0.84
C PRO A 94 8.37 -15.25 0.34
N GLU A 95 9.19 -14.40 0.95
CA GLU A 95 9.98 -14.77 2.12
C GLU A 95 9.09 -15.09 3.34
N LEU A 96 8.06 -14.27 3.56
CA LEU A 96 7.07 -14.54 4.60
C LEU A 96 6.29 -15.83 4.34
N SER A 97 5.95 -16.10 3.08
CA SER A 97 5.30 -17.35 2.68
C SER A 97 6.16 -18.57 2.99
N ARG A 98 7.46 -18.48 2.67
CA ARG A 98 8.46 -19.52 2.96
C ARG A 98 8.58 -19.77 4.47
N ARG A 99 8.65 -18.70 5.27
CA ARG A 99 8.71 -18.78 6.75
C ARG A 99 7.44 -19.36 7.36
N ALA A 100 6.27 -19.02 6.82
CA ALA A 100 4.98 -19.44 7.36
C ALA A 100 4.51 -20.82 6.86
N GLY A 101 5.17 -21.40 5.85
CA GLY A 101 4.74 -22.66 5.22
C GLY A 101 3.40 -22.57 4.48
N LYS A 102 2.94 -21.36 4.15
CA LYS A 102 1.67 -21.10 3.45
C LYS A 102 1.77 -19.83 2.61
N ILE A 103 0.85 -19.66 1.65
CA ILE A 103 0.82 -18.45 0.82
C ILE A 103 0.43 -17.25 1.68
N ILE A 104 1.33 -16.25 1.73
CA ILE A 104 1.11 -14.93 2.29
C ILE A 104 1.03 -13.95 1.13
N ASP A 105 -0.17 -13.47 0.83
CA ASP A 105 -0.46 -12.57 -0.29
C ASP A 105 -1.11 -11.24 0.15
N LYS A 106 -1.17 -11.04 1.47
CA LYS A 106 -1.76 -9.89 2.17
C LYS A 106 -0.88 -9.43 3.32
N GLU A 107 -1.03 -8.17 3.71
CA GLU A 107 -0.34 -7.56 4.84
C GLU A 107 -1.28 -7.14 5.96
N THR A 108 -0.71 -6.89 7.12
CA THR A 108 -1.40 -6.25 8.26
C THR A 108 -0.89 -4.82 8.37
N VAL A 109 -1.81 -3.85 8.31
CA VAL A 109 -1.48 -2.43 8.44
C VAL A 109 -1.88 -1.94 9.82
N ILE A 110 -0.95 -1.30 10.52
CA ILE A 110 -1.21 -0.47 11.69
C ILE A 110 -1.15 0.97 11.22
N PHE A 111 -2.29 1.64 11.20
CA PHE A 111 -2.42 3.04 10.85
C PHE A 111 -2.47 3.85 12.15
N ASP A 112 -1.32 4.41 12.52
CA ASP A 112 -1.14 5.22 13.71
C ASP A 112 -1.50 6.68 13.41
N CYS A 113 -2.62 7.11 13.97
CA CYS A 113 -3.14 8.47 13.81
C CYS A 113 -2.56 9.46 14.82
N GLU A 114 -1.61 9.06 15.67
CA GLU A 114 -0.94 9.98 16.56
C GLU A 114 -0.29 11.12 15.77
N GLY A 115 -0.51 12.37 16.20
CA GLY A 115 -0.04 13.55 15.47
C GLY A 115 -0.96 14.02 14.34
N MET A 116 -2.03 13.28 14.00
CA MET A 116 -3.00 13.77 13.02
C MET A 116 -3.80 14.98 13.52
N GLY A 117 -4.04 15.94 12.63
CA GLY A 117 -4.79 17.17 12.88
C GLY A 117 -5.18 17.87 11.57
N PHE A 118 -5.41 19.18 11.64
CA PHE A 118 -5.88 19.95 10.47
C PHE A 118 -4.84 20.09 9.34
N HIS A 119 -3.56 19.89 9.62
CA HIS A 119 -2.52 20.00 8.60
C HIS A 119 -2.60 18.88 7.54
N GLN A 120 -3.18 17.72 7.88
CA GLN A 120 -3.51 16.67 6.90
C GLN A 120 -4.62 17.09 5.93
N LEU A 121 -5.45 18.09 6.25
CA LEU A 121 -6.50 18.59 5.35
C LEU A 121 -5.98 19.56 4.28
N HIS A 122 -4.67 19.72 4.15
CA HIS A 122 -4.07 20.51 3.10
C HIS A 122 -4.38 19.89 1.73
N LEU A 123 -5.19 20.58 0.92
CA LEU A 123 -5.73 20.07 -0.34
C LEU A 123 -4.67 19.48 -1.29
N PRO A 124 -3.53 20.17 -1.57
CA PRO A 124 -2.48 19.58 -2.41
C PRO A 124 -1.94 18.24 -1.88
N SER A 125 -1.83 18.09 -0.56
CA SER A 125 -1.38 16.82 0.05
C SER A 125 -2.45 15.74 -0.06
N LEU A 126 -3.72 16.10 0.11
CA LEU A 126 -4.84 15.17 -0.08
C LEU A 126 -4.89 14.64 -1.52
N THR A 127 -4.58 15.48 -2.52
CA THR A 127 -4.49 15.05 -3.92
C THR A 127 -3.40 13.99 -4.12
N LEU A 128 -2.24 14.15 -3.49
CA LEU A 128 -1.16 13.16 -3.52
C LEU A 128 -1.58 11.82 -2.90
N TYR A 129 -2.18 11.84 -1.71
CA TYR A 129 -2.66 10.63 -1.05
C TYR A 129 -3.78 9.95 -1.85
N ARG A 130 -4.66 10.74 -2.48
CA ARG A 130 -5.71 10.23 -3.35
C ARG A 130 -5.14 9.50 -4.57
N ALA A 131 -4.09 10.04 -5.19
CA ALA A 131 -3.43 9.39 -6.32
C ALA A 131 -2.86 8.01 -5.94
N ILE A 132 -2.25 7.88 -4.75
CA ILE A 132 -1.80 6.59 -4.21
C ILE A 132 -2.97 5.63 -4.02
N ALA A 133 -4.05 6.09 -3.38
CA ALA A 133 -5.22 5.25 -3.11
C ALA A 133 -5.91 4.76 -4.40
N GLU A 134 -6.02 5.63 -5.40
CA GLU A 134 -6.58 5.29 -6.72
C GLU A 134 -5.68 4.27 -7.44
N LEU A 135 -4.36 4.45 -7.39
CA LEU A 135 -3.39 3.51 -7.94
C LEU A 135 -3.53 2.11 -7.31
N ASP A 136 -3.60 2.04 -5.98
CA ASP A 136 -3.73 0.78 -5.24
C ASP A 136 -5.04 0.06 -5.55
N GLN A 137 -6.16 0.81 -5.55
CA GLN A 137 -7.47 0.25 -5.87
C GLN A 137 -7.54 -0.30 -7.31
N LYS A 138 -6.81 0.34 -8.22
CA LYS A 138 -6.81 0.01 -9.63
C LYS A 138 -5.92 -1.19 -9.94
N TYR A 139 -4.66 -1.16 -9.52
CA TYR A 139 -3.64 -2.12 -9.97
C TYR A 139 -3.16 -3.08 -8.87
N TYR A 140 -3.38 -2.78 -7.60
CA TYR A 140 -2.98 -3.60 -6.46
C TYR A 140 -4.17 -4.06 -5.59
N PRO A 141 -5.23 -4.66 -6.18
CA PRO A 141 -6.41 -5.04 -5.41
C PRO A 141 -6.11 -6.15 -4.39
N GLY A 142 -6.81 -6.09 -3.26
CA GLY A 142 -6.90 -7.20 -2.29
C GLY A 142 -5.62 -7.48 -1.50
N ARG A 143 -4.75 -6.47 -1.32
CA ARG A 143 -3.48 -6.57 -0.57
C ARG A 143 -3.65 -6.41 0.95
N LEU A 144 -4.66 -5.68 1.38
CA LEU A 144 -4.95 -5.48 2.79
C LEU A 144 -5.58 -6.74 3.41
N GLY A 145 -4.95 -7.28 4.45
CA GLY A 145 -5.45 -8.41 5.24
C GLY A 145 -6.17 -7.96 6.50
N LYS A 146 -5.53 -7.11 7.30
CA LYS A 146 -6.11 -6.46 8.48
C LYS A 146 -5.66 -5.01 8.54
N LEU A 147 -6.54 -4.13 8.98
CA LEU A 147 -6.23 -2.74 9.28
C LEU A 147 -6.55 -2.47 10.75
N PHE A 148 -5.57 -1.97 11.48
CA PHE A 148 -5.73 -1.47 12.83
C PHE A 148 -5.54 0.04 12.81
N VAL A 149 -6.59 0.79 13.13
CA VAL A 149 -6.48 2.25 13.29
C VAL A 149 -6.30 2.53 14.79
N VAL A 150 -5.20 3.16 15.16
CA VAL A 150 -4.84 3.44 16.56
C VAL A 150 -4.60 4.94 16.75
N ASN A 151 -4.74 5.43 17.98
CA ASN A 151 -4.51 6.84 18.34
C ASN A 151 -5.34 7.86 17.51
N ALA A 152 -6.49 7.45 16.98
CA ALA A 152 -7.35 8.32 16.18
C ALA A 152 -7.84 9.53 16.99
N PRO A 153 -7.62 10.77 16.53
CA PRO A 153 -8.16 11.95 17.20
C PRO A 153 -9.68 11.86 17.25
N PHE A 154 -10.28 12.33 18.35
CA PHE A 154 -11.73 12.23 18.60
C PHE A 154 -12.59 12.73 17.43
N ILE A 155 -12.13 13.77 16.72
CA ILE A 155 -12.84 14.31 15.56
C ILE A 155 -12.91 13.33 14.37
N PHE A 156 -11.90 12.49 14.17
CA PHE A 156 -11.90 11.46 13.13
C PHE A 156 -12.87 10.33 13.47
N VAL A 157 -12.97 9.96 14.76
CA VAL A 157 -13.93 8.93 15.21
C VAL A 157 -15.38 9.36 14.99
N LYS A 158 -15.69 10.66 15.13
CA LYS A 158 -17.03 11.20 14.87
C LYS A 158 -17.41 11.23 13.38
N ILE A 159 -16.44 11.40 12.48
CA ILE A 159 -16.68 11.45 11.02
C ILE A 159 -16.87 10.02 10.44
N TRP A 160 -16.32 9.00 11.11
CA TRP A 160 -16.36 7.60 10.64
C TRP A 160 -17.50 6.76 11.22
N ARG A 161 -18.37 7.35 12.06
CA ARG A 161 -19.59 6.70 12.58
C ARG A 161 -20.78 6.91 11.66
#